data_AF-A0A7W0ZVP0-F1
#
_entry.id   AF-A0A7W0ZVP0-F1
#
_cell.length_a   1.000
_cell.length_b   1.000
_cell.length_c   1.000
_cell.angle_alpha   90.00
_cell.angle_beta   90.00
_cell.angle_gamma   90.00
#
_symmetry.space_group_name_H-M   'P 1'
#
loop_
_entity.id
_entity.type
_entity.pdbx_description
1 polymer ?
#
loop_
_entity_poly.entity_id
_entity_poly.type
_entity_poly.pdbx_seq_one_letter_code
_entity_poly.pdbx_strand_id
1 'polypeptide(L)'
;MTCVVCRAAVTEPVFANAWEKTRKLSACCSAACAQTFDPDQHWIPSTRPAAIDHMEETRLSRVGGERLRKGDRPGVVVRDLLLGGVSPSAVRKLLTATKLGSESTDIADMVPIRQQGWLGRLIYGAARAAGPDERTPEHVDDARRDLDRWTAHFARP
;
A
#
# COMPACT_ATOMS: atom_id res chain seq x y z
N MET A 1 2.72 -21.58 -3.52
CA MET A 1 3.13 -20.18 -3.24
C MET A 1 4.64 -20.08 -3.44
N THR A 2 5.16 -18.93 -3.90
CA THR A 2 6.60 -18.70 -4.08
C THR A 2 7.11 -17.66 -3.10
N CYS A 3 8.37 -17.80 -2.72
CA CYS A 3 9.07 -16.92 -1.80
C CYS A 3 9.19 -15.53 -2.43
N VAL A 4 8.77 -14.49 -1.71
CA VAL A 4 8.78 -13.12 -2.23
C VAL A 4 10.19 -12.57 -2.49
N VAL A 5 11.19 -13.08 -1.73
CA VAL A 5 12.59 -12.68 -1.84
C VAL A 5 13.32 -13.47 -2.93
N CYS A 6 13.43 -14.79 -2.78
CA CYS A 6 14.26 -15.62 -3.66
C CYS A 6 13.49 -16.38 -4.76
N ARG A 7 12.16 -16.25 -4.81
CA ARG A 7 11.27 -16.93 -5.78
C ARG A 7 11.22 -18.46 -5.71
N ALA A 8 11.93 -19.10 -4.77
CA ALA A 8 11.82 -20.54 -4.52
C ALA A 8 10.42 -20.96 -4.04
N ALA A 9 10.10 -22.25 -4.14
CA ALA A 9 8.85 -22.80 -3.62
C ALA A 9 8.80 -22.67 -2.08
N VAL A 10 7.62 -22.34 -1.54
CA VAL A 10 7.38 -22.25 -0.09
C VAL A 10 6.60 -23.49 0.35
N THR A 11 7.22 -24.33 1.18
CA THR A 11 6.58 -25.45 1.88
C THR A 11 6.02 -25.02 3.22
N GLU A 12 6.81 -24.35 4.05
CA GLU A 12 6.39 -23.75 5.33
C GLU A 12 6.64 -22.23 5.30
N PRO A 13 5.59 -21.40 5.42
CA PRO A 13 5.75 -19.96 5.25
C PRO A 13 6.36 -19.30 6.48
N VAL A 14 7.46 -18.57 6.28
CA VAL A 14 8.06 -17.65 7.26
C VAL A 14 7.74 -16.22 6.86
N PHE A 15 7.56 -15.32 7.83
CA PHE A 15 7.23 -13.91 7.59
C PHE A 15 8.25 -13.00 8.28
N ALA A 16 8.59 -11.89 7.62
CA ALA A 16 9.60 -10.95 8.09
C ALA A 16 9.21 -10.25 9.40
N ASN A 17 7.92 -10.00 9.63
CA ASN A 17 7.43 -9.31 10.81
C ASN A 17 5.98 -9.72 11.14
N ALA A 18 5.47 -9.24 12.28
CA ALA A 18 4.13 -9.56 12.75
C ALA A 18 3.02 -9.09 11.80
N TRP A 19 3.25 -7.99 11.07
CA TRP A 19 2.30 -7.47 10.10
C TRP A 19 2.17 -8.39 8.89
N GLU A 20 3.29 -8.79 8.28
CA GLU A 20 3.31 -9.77 7.18
C GLU A 20 2.72 -11.10 7.61
N LYS A 21 3.00 -11.54 8.85
CA LYS A 21 2.42 -12.75 9.42
C LYS A 21 0.89 -12.70 9.52
N THR A 22 0.33 -11.53 9.76
CA THR A 22 -1.13 -11.34 9.86
C THR A 22 -1.78 -11.39 8.48
N ARG A 23 -1.15 -10.77 7.48
CA ARG A 23 -1.65 -10.70 6.09
C ARG A 23 -1.45 -12.01 5.33
N LYS A 24 -0.35 -12.71 5.61
CA LYS A 24 0.09 -13.93 4.92
C LYS A 24 0.26 -13.75 3.40
N LEU A 25 0.61 -12.54 2.96
CA LEU A 25 0.74 -12.19 1.54
C LEU A 25 2.19 -12.35 1.04
N SER A 26 3.18 -11.92 1.83
CA SER A 26 4.59 -11.93 1.43
C SER A 26 5.37 -13.06 2.12
N ALA A 27 5.03 -14.32 1.82
CA ALA A 27 5.69 -15.47 2.42
C ALA A 27 7.16 -15.62 1.96
N CYS A 28 8.02 -15.99 2.91
CA CYS A 28 9.41 -16.37 2.68
C CYS A 28 9.59 -17.87 2.88
N CYS A 29 10.54 -18.49 2.17
CA CYS A 29 10.84 -19.92 2.29
C CYS A 29 11.72 -20.27 3.49
N SER A 30 12.32 -19.28 4.16
CA SER A 30 13.21 -19.49 5.31
C SER A 30 13.34 -18.23 6.16
N ALA A 31 13.84 -18.39 7.39
CA ALA A 31 14.18 -17.27 8.27
C ALA A 31 15.25 -16.34 7.67
N ALA A 32 16.21 -16.88 6.91
CA ALA A 32 17.22 -16.08 6.23
C ALA A 32 16.59 -15.14 5.18
N CYS A 33 15.67 -15.65 4.36
CA CYS A 33 14.91 -14.79 3.42
C CYS A 33 14.05 -13.76 4.15
N ALA A 34 13.45 -14.14 5.29
CA ALA A 34 12.66 -13.21 6.09
C ALA A 34 13.51 -12.07 6.70
N GLN A 35 14.78 -12.32 7.02
CA GLN A 35 15.72 -11.30 7.51
C GLN A 35 16.22 -10.37 6.41
N THR A 36 16.29 -10.83 5.15
CA THR A 36 16.66 -10.00 3.99
C THR A 36 15.46 -9.39 3.28
N PHE A 37 14.27 -9.53 3.84
CA PHE A 37 13.07 -8.92 3.31
C PHE A 37 13.17 -7.39 3.39
N ASP A 38 12.78 -6.76 2.30
CA ASP A 38 12.80 -5.30 2.14
C ASP A 38 11.41 -4.87 1.65
N PRO A 39 10.63 -4.11 2.44
CA PRO A 39 9.28 -3.70 2.08
C PRO A 39 9.22 -2.73 0.90
N ASP A 40 10.33 -2.16 0.45
CA ASP A 40 10.37 -1.36 -0.77
C ASP A 40 10.62 -2.20 -2.03
N GLN A 41 11.34 -3.31 -1.89
CA GLN A 41 11.71 -4.18 -3.02
C GLN A 41 10.77 -5.38 -3.18
N HIS A 42 10.31 -5.93 -2.06
CA HIS A 42 9.63 -7.22 -1.93
C HIS A 42 8.15 -7.09 -1.53
N TRP A 43 7.51 -5.94 -1.76
CA TRP A 43 6.12 -5.72 -1.35
C TRP A 43 5.06 -6.40 -2.21
N ILE A 44 5.39 -6.79 -3.45
CA ILE A 44 4.42 -7.45 -4.34
C ILE A 44 4.35 -8.94 -4.00
N PRO A 45 3.21 -9.44 -3.48
CA PRO A 45 3.07 -10.82 -3.08
C PRO A 45 3.03 -11.74 -4.30
N SER A 46 3.35 -13.02 -4.11
CA SER A 46 3.31 -14.00 -5.20
C SER A 46 1.89 -14.39 -5.60
N THR A 47 0.90 -14.09 -4.76
CA THR A 47 -0.52 -14.34 -5.02
C THR A 47 -1.29 -13.04 -4.91
N ARG A 48 -2.21 -12.80 -5.83
CA ARG A 48 -3.04 -11.60 -5.81
C ARG A 48 -3.95 -11.63 -4.56
N PRO A 49 -3.99 -10.55 -3.76
CA PRO A 49 -4.97 -10.42 -2.68
C PRO A 49 -6.39 -10.59 -3.20
N ALA A 50 -7.27 -11.16 -2.37
CA ALA A 50 -8.69 -11.25 -2.70
C ALA A 50 -9.28 -9.86 -2.95
N ALA A 51 -10.11 -9.74 -3.99
CA ALA A 51 -10.87 -8.53 -4.22
C ALA A 51 -11.86 -8.34 -3.07
N ILE A 52 -11.96 -7.11 -2.60
CA ILE A 52 -12.95 -6.67 -1.62
C ILE A 52 -14.25 -6.27 -2.32
N ASP A 53 -15.34 -6.19 -1.57
CA ASP A 53 -16.60 -5.68 -2.11
C ASP A 53 -16.54 -4.17 -2.37
N HIS A 54 -17.55 -3.66 -3.10
CA HIS A 54 -17.60 -2.27 -3.50
C HIS A 54 -17.71 -1.28 -2.33
N MET A 55 -18.39 -1.66 -1.24
CA MET A 55 -18.52 -0.80 -0.07
C MET A 55 -17.18 -0.63 0.64
N GLU A 56 -16.45 -1.73 0.81
CA GLU A 56 -15.12 -1.76 1.40
C GLU A 56 -14.09 -1.06 0.52
N GLU A 57 -14.17 -1.24 -0.82
CA GLU A 57 -13.32 -0.51 -1.77
C GLU A 57 -13.52 1.00 -1.65
N THR A 58 -14.77 1.45 -1.57
CA THR A 58 -15.12 2.87 -1.38
C THR A 58 -14.56 3.39 -0.06
N ARG A 59 -14.73 2.62 1.02
CA ARG A 59 -14.25 2.98 2.36
C ARG A 59 -12.72 3.13 2.38
N LEU A 60 -12.00 2.15 1.85
CA LEU A 60 -10.53 2.17 1.81
C LEU A 60 -9.99 3.26 0.89
N SER A 61 -10.62 3.47 -0.27
CA SER A 61 -10.23 4.56 -1.18
C SER A 61 -10.38 5.93 -0.52
N ARG A 62 -11.45 6.15 0.27
CA ARG A 62 -11.64 7.37 1.06
C ARG A 62 -10.55 7.56 2.10
N VAL A 63 -10.20 6.50 2.85
CA VAL A 63 -9.10 6.53 3.83
C VAL A 63 -7.77 6.84 3.15
N GLY A 64 -7.48 6.20 2.01
CA GLY A 64 -6.28 6.47 1.23
C GLY A 64 -6.20 7.92 0.77
N GLY A 65 -7.30 8.48 0.27
CA GLY A 65 -7.35 9.89 -0.14
C GLY A 65 -7.16 10.88 1.01
N GLU A 66 -7.66 10.56 2.21
CA GLU A 66 -7.39 11.36 3.40
C GLU A 66 -5.92 11.31 3.81
N ARG A 67 -5.29 10.13 3.76
CA ARG A 67 -3.85 9.96 4.03
C ARG A 67 -3.00 10.78 3.08
N LEU A 68 -3.27 10.69 1.78
CA LEU A 68 -2.58 11.50 0.77
C LEU A 68 -2.74 12.99 1.05
N ARG A 69 -3.96 13.47 1.34
CA ARG A 69 -4.19 14.88 1.71
C ARG A 69 -3.42 15.34 2.96
N LYS A 70 -3.14 14.43 3.89
CA LYS A 70 -2.35 14.69 5.10
C LYS A 70 -0.83 14.66 4.86
N GLY A 71 -0.39 14.42 3.62
CA GLY A 71 1.03 14.41 3.26
C GLY A 71 1.70 13.05 3.40
N ASP A 72 0.94 11.95 3.60
CA ASP A 72 1.52 10.61 3.58
C ASP A 72 2.17 10.32 2.22
N ARG A 73 3.31 9.61 2.24
CA ARG A 73 4.03 9.20 1.03
C ARG A 73 3.11 8.43 0.06
N PRO A 74 2.92 8.90 -1.18
CA PRO A 74 2.02 8.26 -2.15
C PRO A 74 2.29 6.76 -2.38
N GLY A 75 3.57 6.37 -2.48
CA GLY A 75 3.95 4.97 -2.68
C GLY A 75 3.45 4.05 -1.57
N VAL A 76 3.56 4.48 -0.31
CA VAL A 76 3.08 3.70 0.86
C VAL A 76 1.58 3.51 0.80
N VAL A 77 0.83 4.58 0.54
CA VAL A 77 -0.64 4.53 0.44
C VAL A 77 -1.09 3.61 -0.70
N VAL A 78 -0.45 3.70 -1.86
CA VAL A 78 -0.76 2.84 -3.02
C VAL A 78 -0.55 1.37 -2.69
N ARG A 79 0.60 1.02 -2.13
CA ARG A 79 0.92 -0.37 -1.77
C ARG A 79 -0.08 -0.91 -0.74
N ASP A 80 -0.42 -0.13 0.28
CA ASP A 80 -1.39 -0.51 1.30
C ASP A 80 -2.78 -0.78 0.71
N LEU A 81 -3.25 0.07 -0.21
CA LEU A 81 -4.56 -0.10 -0.87
C LEU A 81 -4.58 -1.37 -1.72
N LEU A 82 -3.53 -1.60 -2.52
CA LEU A 82 -3.41 -2.79 -3.38
C LEU A 82 -3.33 -4.08 -2.56
N LEU A 83 -2.53 -4.09 -1.49
CA LEU A 83 -2.46 -5.20 -0.54
C LEU A 83 -3.76 -5.37 0.26
N GLY A 84 -4.56 -4.32 0.37
CA GLY A 84 -5.93 -4.34 0.91
C GLY A 84 -6.98 -4.90 -0.05
N GLY A 85 -6.63 -5.21 -1.30
CA GLY A 85 -7.56 -5.73 -2.31
C GLY A 85 -8.32 -4.65 -3.08
N VAL A 86 -7.97 -3.36 -2.92
CA VAL A 86 -8.52 -2.26 -3.73
C VAL A 86 -8.08 -2.43 -5.18
N SER A 87 -9.01 -2.25 -6.13
CA SER A 87 -8.69 -2.43 -7.54
C SER A 87 -7.64 -1.43 -8.04
N PRO A 88 -6.75 -1.83 -8.98
CA PRO A 88 -5.79 -0.92 -9.60
C PRO A 88 -6.45 0.31 -10.25
N SER A 89 -7.66 0.14 -10.79
CA SER A 89 -8.44 1.23 -11.38
C SER A 89 -8.85 2.29 -10.34
N ALA A 90 -9.29 1.86 -9.15
CA ALA A 90 -9.63 2.79 -8.06
C ALA A 90 -8.38 3.53 -7.56
N VAL A 91 -7.27 2.82 -7.39
CA VAL A 91 -5.99 3.43 -6.98
C VAL A 91 -5.48 4.43 -8.03
N ARG A 92 -5.61 4.14 -9.33
CA ARG A 92 -5.23 5.06 -10.43
C ARG A 92 -6.05 6.36 -10.38
N LYS A 93 -7.36 6.25 -10.15
CA LYS A 93 -8.25 7.42 -9.99
C LYS A 93 -7.80 8.27 -8.80
N LEU A 94 -7.46 7.63 -7.68
CA LEU A 94 -7.00 8.31 -6.48
C LEU A 94 -5.71 9.11 -6.72
N LEU A 95 -4.69 8.48 -7.30
CA LEU A 95 -3.41 9.15 -7.63
C LEU A 95 -3.61 10.33 -8.60
N THR A 96 -4.51 10.18 -9.57
CA THR A 96 -4.82 11.25 -10.53
C THR A 96 -5.47 12.44 -9.82
N ALA A 97 -6.41 12.19 -8.91
CA ALA A 97 -7.01 13.24 -8.10
C ALA A 97 -5.99 13.94 -7.20
N THR A 98 -5.02 13.20 -6.62
CA THR A 98 -3.96 13.80 -5.80
C THR A 98 -3.01 14.68 -6.61
N LYS A 99 -2.66 14.29 -7.84
CA LYS A 99 -1.82 15.10 -8.74
C LYS A 99 -2.49 16.42 -9.14
N LEU A 100 -3.79 16.38 -9.41
CA LEU A 100 -4.57 17.59 -9.72
C LEU A 100 -4.79 18.46 -8.48
N GLY A 101 -5.05 17.84 -7.32
CA GLY A 101 -5.24 18.54 -6.05
C GLY A 101 -3.96 19.13 -5.45
N SER A 102 -2.76 18.68 -5.85
CA SER A 102 -1.50 19.34 -5.49
C SER A 102 -1.26 20.64 -6.28
N GLU A 103 -1.94 20.82 -7.41
CA GLU A 103 -1.88 22.05 -8.21
C GLU A 103 -2.93 23.09 -7.75
N SER A 104 -3.96 22.66 -7.02
CA SER A 104 -5.00 23.52 -6.45
C SER A 104 -4.97 23.50 -4.92
N THR A 105 -4.26 24.46 -4.33
CA THR A 105 -4.41 24.80 -2.91
C THR A 105 -5.80 25.40 -2.71
N ASP A 106 -6.81 24.58 -2.44
CA ASP A 106 -7.97 24.91 -1.60
C ASP A 106 -9.02 23.80 -1.69
N ILE A 107 -9.43 23.31 -0.52
CA ILE A 107 -10.82 23.30 -0.03
C ILE A 107 -10.79 22.51 1.28
N ALA A 108 -10.92 23.29 2.35
CA ALA A 108 -11.23 22.80 3.67
C ALA A 108 -12.65 22.22 3.65
N ASP A 109 -12.76 20.91 3.86
CA ASP A 109 -13.93 20.29 4.48
C ASP A 109 -13.42 19.18 5.40
N MET A 110 -13.07 19.58 6.62
CA MET A 110 -12.77 18.68 7.73
C MET A 110 -14.08 18.28 8.40
N VAL A 111 -14.63 17.12 8.03
CA VAL A 111 -15.55 16.39 8.90
C VAL A 111 -14.71 15.46 9.78
N PRO A 112 -14.73 15.60 11.12
CA PRO A 112 -13.96 14.73 12.00
C PRO A 112 -14.65 13.36 12.06
N ILE A 113 -14.10 12.37 11.35
CA ILE A 113 -14.51 10.97 11.58
C ILE A 113 -13.84 10.49 12.87
N ARG A 114 -14.67 10.45 13.91
CA ARG A 114 -14.38 9.85 15.21
C ARG A 114 -14.08 8.35 15.04
N GLN A 115 -13.03 7.92 15.74
CA GLN A 115 -12.58 6.54 15.99
C GLN A 115 -11.55 5.94 15.02
N GLN A 116 -10.29 6.09 15.45
CA GLN A 116 -9.16 5.24 15.10
C GLN A 116 -9.51 3.77 15.24
N GLY A 117 -9.66 3.07 14.12
CA GLY A 117 -9.35 1.64 14.07
C GLY A 117 -7.84 1.47 14.26
N TRP A 118 -7.45 0.64 15.20
CA TRP A 118 -6.08 0.22 15.56
C TRP A 118 -5.16 -0.14 14.38
N LEU A 119 -5.73 -0.44 13.21
CA LEU A 119 -5.03 -0.66 11.94
C LEU A 119 -4.20 0.56 11.48
N GLY A 120 -4.55 1.78 11.86
CA GLY A 120 -3.78 2.97 11.46
C GLY A 120 -2.50 3.22 12.28
N ARG A 121 -2.35 2.59 13.46
CA ARG A 121 -1.30 2.96 14.44
C ARG A 121 -0.16 1.94 14.60
N LEU A 122 -0.31 0.72 14.10
CA LEU A 122 0.63 -0.38 14.37
C LEU A 122 1.43 -0.87 13.15
N ILE A 123 1.20 -0.30 11.97
CA ILE A 123 1.65 -0.94 10.71
C ILE A 123 3.06 -0.51 10.27
N TYR A 124 3.53 0.68 10.62
CA TYR A 124 4.94 1.07 10.46
C TYR A 124 5.31 1.99 11.63
N GLY A 125 6.44 1.71 12.29
CA GLY A 125 6.96 2.57 13.36
C GLY A 125 6.95 4.03 12.92
N ALA A 126 6.29 4.87 13.72
CA ALA A 126 6.02 6.27 13.45
C ALA A 126 5.16 6.51 12.19
N ALA A 127 3.86 6.72 12.40
CA ALA A 127 3.27 7.92 11.82
C ALA A 127 4.14 9.09 12.31
N ARG A 128 5.16 9.44 11.50
CA ARG A 128 6.01 10.59 11.75
C ARG A 128 5.08 11.78 11.54
N ALA A 129 4.47 12.21 12.64
CA ALA A 129 3.76 13.47 12.70
C ALA A 129 4.76 14.56 12.27
N ALA A 130 4.34 15.36 11.28
CA ALA A 130 5.03 16.53 10.73
C ALA A 130 6.39 16.24 10.07
N GLY A 131 6.40 15.44 9.00
CA GLY A 131 7.42 15.54 7.95
C GLY A 131 7.06 16.64 6.92
N PRO A 132 8.01 17.11 6.09
CA PRO A 132 7.68 17.93 4.92
C PRO A 132 6.64 17.22 4.05
N ASP A 133 5.78 17.98 3.35
CA ASP A 133 4.78 17.41 2.45
C ASP A 133 5.44 16.49 1.42
N GLU A 134 5.24 15.17 1.56
CA GLU A 134 5.87 14.17 0.69
C GLU A 134 5.07 13.95 -0.61
N ARG A 135 4.08 14.80 -0.93
CA ARG A 135 3.37 14.79 -2.22
C ARG A 135 4.13 15.52 -3.33
N THR A 136 5.46 15.42 -3.34
CA THR A 136 6.22 15.99 -4.45
C THR A 136 5.85 15.24 -5.75
N PRO A 137 5.92 15.89 -6.92
CA PRO A 137 5.62 15.26 -8.20
C PRO A 137 6.38 13.93 -8.39
N GLU A 138 7.63 13.87 -7.92
CA GLU A 138 8.48 12.68 -7.99
C GLU A 138 7.87 11.51 -7.22
N HIS A 139 7.39 11.73 -6.00
CA HIS A 139 6.79 10.66 -5.19
C HIS A 139 5.44 10.18 -5.75
N VAL A 140 4.67 11.05 -6.40
CA VAL A 140 3.45 10.65 -7.10
C VAL A 140 3.77 9.80 -8.33
N ASP A 141 4.82 10.17 -9.07
CA ASP A 141 5.27 9.40 -10.22
C ASP A 141 5.93 8.07 -9.81
N ASP A 142 6.62 8.00 -8.67
CA ASP A 142 7.09 6.75 -8.05
C ASP A 142 5.90 5.82 -7.73
N ALA A 143 4.85 6.36 -7.12
CA ALA A 143 3.65 5.60 -6.76
C ALA A 143 2.89 5.09 -8.00
N ARG A 144 2.91 5.86 -9.10
CA ARG A 144 2.41 5.39 -10.39
C ARG A 144 3.22 4.21 -10.92
N ARG A 145 4.55 4.25 -10.83
CA ARG A 145 5.42 3.12 -11.22
C ARG A 145 5.15 1.88 -10.38
N ASP A 146 4.88 2.03 -9.08
CA ASP A 146 4.47 0.92 -8.22
C ASP A 146 3.15 0.28 -8.67
N LEU A 147 2.15 1.12 -8.99
CA LEU A 147 0.87 0.66 -9.53
C LEU A 147 1.02 -0.08 -10.87
N ASP A 148 1.88 0.43 -11.76
CA ASP A 148 2.17 -0.20 -13.04
C ASP A 148 2.92 -1.53 -12.86
N ARG A 149 3.90 -1.59 -11.94
CA ARG A 149 4.61 -2.83 -11.58
C ARG A 149 3.65 -3.89 -11.04
N TRP A 150 2.71 -3.50 -10.18
CA TRP A 150 1.66 -4.39 -9.68
C TRP A 150 0.77 -4.94 -10.81
N THR A 151 0.30 -4.04 -11.67
CA THR A 151 -0.57 -4.40 -12.79
C THR A 151 0.14 -5.37 -13.73
N ALA A 152 1.40 -5.09 -14.07
CA ALA A 152 2.22 -5.96 -14.91
C ALA A 152 2.49 -7.34 -14.26
N HIS A 153 2.73 -7.38 -12.95
CA HIS A 153 2.99 -8.62 -12.21
C HIS A 153 1.82 -9.60 -12.31
N PHE A 154 0.58 -9.09 -12.17
CA PHE A 154 -0.62 -9.94 -12.19
C PHE A 154 -1.38 -9.93 -13.53
N ALA A 155 -0.88 -9.28 -14.57
CA ALA A 155 -1.45 -9.35 -15.92
C ALA A 155 -1.01 -10.60 -16.69
N ARG A 156 0.04 -11.28 -16.21
CA ARG A 156 0.54 -12.51 -16.83
C ARG A 156 -0.39 -13.67 -16.46
N PRO A 157 -0.88 -14.46 -17.45
CA PRO A 157 -1.74 -15.61 -17.22
C PRO A 157 -1.02 -16.73 -16.45
#